data_AF-A0A972HYM4-F1
#
_entry.id   AF-A0A972HYM4-F1
#
_cell.length_a   1.000
_cell.length_b   1.000
_cell.length_c   1.000
_cell.angle_alpha   90.00
_cell.angle_beta   90.00
_cell.angle_gamma   90.00
#
_symmetry.space_group_name_H-M   'P 1'
#
loop_
_entity.id
_entity.type
_entity.pdbx_description
1 polymer ?
#
loop_
_entity_poly.entity_id
_entity_poly.type
_entity_poly.pdbx_seq_one_letter_code
_entity_poly.pdbx_strand_id
1 'polypeptide(L)'
;MNEVFQKTRVLILVMTYPHPSRGYQELVCTAGITEDLEWVRLYPIDYRYRPRNQQFQKYQWIEVGLASRGKGNDNRKESRKPDLNSIKLLGEPLSTKNNWLERRQIIEKLPVHTCNELRELYKRDKTSLGIIRPKRVLDLVIEEDEEEWKPQWQELYRQLTLFGPPPKPLTKIPYKFSYIFECDDDDKPHKAMIEDWELGVLYLKEVDRLGNKQKAAESVRN
;
A
#
# COMPACT_ATOMS: atom_id res chain seq x y z
N MET A 1 15.72 11.12 23.69
CA MET A 1 15.15 12.31 23.02
C MET A 1 13.70 12.01 22.71
N ASN A 2 12.77 12.86 23.13
CA ASN A 2 11.36 12.70 22.73
C ASN A 2 11.28 12.90 21.22
N GLU A 3 10.64 11.96 20.52
CA GLU A 3 10.36 12.14 19.09
C GLU A 3 9.44 13.35 18.92
N VAL A 4 9.86 14.32 18.12
CA VAL A 4 9.05 15.48 17.76
C VAL A 4 8.26 15.11 16.51
N PHE A 5 6.94 15.20 16.59
CA PHE A 5 6.04 14.97 15.48
C PHE A 5 5.58 16.29 14.87
N GLN A 6 5.70 16.41 13.55
CA GLN A 6 5.19 17.54 12.79
C GLN A 6 3.86 17.16 12.14
N LYS A 7 2.82 17.95 12.39
CA LYS A 7 1.52 17.78 11.73
C LYS A 7 1.69 18.00 10.22
N THR A 8 1.29 17.00 9.46
CA THR A 8 1.43 16.98 8.01
C THR A 8 0.13 16.48 7.40
N ARG A 9 -0.33 17.15 6.35
CA ARG A 9 -1.45 16.65 5.54
C ARG A 9 -0.93 15.71 4.47
N VAL A 10 -1.53 14.54 4.36
CA VAL A 10 -1.10 13.48 3.46
C VAL A 10 -2.31 12.96 2.68
N LEU A 11 -2.22 12.94 1.36
CA LEU A 11 -3.15 12.24 0.49
C LEU A 11 -2.70 10.79 0.40
N ILE A 12 -3.49 9.87 0.93
CA ILE A 12 -3.17 8.44 0.89
C ILE A 12 -3.32 7.93 -0.54
N LEU A 13 -2.26 7.37 -1.11
CA LEU A 13 -2.26 6.85 -2.49
C LEU A 13 -2.04 5.34 -2.55
N VAL A 14 -1.36 4.78 -1.56
CA VAL A 14 -0.97 3.37 -1.52
C VAL A 14 -1.41 2.77 -0.20
N MET A 15 -2.10 1.64 -0.28
CA MET A 15 -2.39 0.74 0.83
C MET A 15 -2.21 -0.68 0.34
N THR A 16 -1.31 -1.44 0.98
CA THR A 16 -1.13 -2.85 0.61
C THR A 16 -2.16 -3.74 1.27
N TYR A 17 -2.40 -4.92 0.71
CA TYR A 17 -3.09 -5.99 1.41
C TYR A 17 -2.42 -6.23 2.77
N PRO A 18 -3.19 -6.44 3.85
CA PRO A 18 -2.60 -6.57 5.16
C PRO A 18 -1.71 -7.80 5.26
N HIS A 19 -0.64 -7.68 6.01
CA HIS A 19 0.31 -8.77 6.25
C HIS A 19 0.45 -9.03 7.76
N PRO A 20 0.46 -10.31 8.21
CA PRO A 20 0.70 -10.65 9.61
C PRO A 20 2.03 -10.10 10.13
N SER A 21 2.06 -9.69 11.40
CA SER A 21 3.25 -9.11 12.04
C SER A 21 3.36 -9.48 13.51
N ARG A 22 4.52 -10.02 13.93
CA ARG A 22 4.76 -10.38 15.35
C ARG A 22 4.70 -9.16 16.28
N GLY A 23 5.16 -8.01 15.82
CA GLY A 23 5.28 -6.80 16.66
C GLY A 23 4.05 -5.89 16.65
N TYR A 24 3.20 -5.98 15.63
CA TYR A 24 2.05 -5.07 15.42
C TYR A 24 0.73 -5.80 15.19
N GLN A 25 0.70 -7.13 15.37
CA GLN A 25 -0.36 -8.04 14.95
C GLN A 25 -0.50 -8.12 13.42
N GLU A 26 -0.62 -6.97 12.77
CA GLU A 26 -0.74 -6.84 11.32
C GLU A 26 -0.13 -5.50 10.86
N LEU A 27 0.37 -5.48 9.64
CA LEU A 27 0.89 -4.28 9.00
C LEU A 27 0.22 -4.04 7.65
N VAL A 28 -0.10 -2.78 7.39
CA VAL A 28 -0.52 -2.27 6.08
C VAL A 28 0.53 -1.26 5.64
N CYS A 29 1.31 -1.58 4.61
CA CYS A 29 2.21 -0.60 4.03
C CYS A 29 1.37 0.53 3.44
N THR A 30 1.57 1.73 3.96
CA THR A 30 0.80 2.91 3.56
C THR A 30 1.77 3.97 3.04
N ALA A 31 1.43 4.57 1.90
CA ALA A 31 2.15 5.73 1.40
C ALA A 31 1.20 6.74 0.77
N GLY A 32 1.70 7.97 0.67
CA GLY A 32 0.96 9.08 0.14
C GLY A 32 1.88 10.22 -0.24
N ILE A 33 1.26 11.36 -0.56
CA ILE A 33 1.97 12.60 -0.87
C ILE A 33 1.51 13.73 0.05
N THR A 34 2.40 14.66 0.36
CA THR A 34 2.06 15.88 1.10
C THR A 34 1.36 16.90 0.21
N GLU A 35 0.89 18.01 0.80
CA GLU A 35 0.40 19.18 0.03
C GLU A 35 1.47 19.76 -0.92
N ASP A 36 2.75 19.61 -0.56
CA ASP A 36 3.90 20.01 -1.37
C ASP A 36 4.32 18.95 -2.40
N LEU A 37 3.49 17.91 -2.60
CA LEU A 37 3.73 16.80 -3.54
C LEU A 37 4.96 15.94 -3.22
N GLU A 38 5.39 15.92 -1.96
CA GLU A 38 6.47 15.04 -1.51
C GLU A 38 5.96 13.66 -1.10
N TRP A 39 6.62 12.60 -1.55
CA TRP A 39 6.31 11.23 -1.11
C TRP A 39 6.60 11.03 0.37
N VAL A 40 5.67 10.37 1.06
CA VAL A 40 5.83 9.89 2.43
C VAL A 40 5.36 8.44 2.55
N ARG A 41 6.20 7.60 3.18
CA ARG A 41 5.84 6.24 3.60
C ARG A 41 5.52 6.28 5.09
N LEU A 42 4.30 5.89 5.44
CA LEU A 42 3.84 5.80 6.81
C LEU A 42 4.12 4.39 7.32
N TYR A 43 5.07 4.27 8.26
CA TYR A 43 5.40 2.98 8.85
C TYR A 43 5.76 3.09 10.33
N PRO A 44 5.22 2.22 11.20
CA PRO A 44 4.23 1.17 10.93
C PRO A 44 2.80 1.70 10.93
N ILE A 45 1.88 1.01 10.25
CA ILE A 45 0.43 1.25 10.30
C ILE A 45 -0.27 -0.09 10.56
N ASP A 46 -1.00 -0.19 11.69
CA ASP A 46 -1.84 -1.33 12.09
C ASP A 46 -3.32 -1.05 11.75
N TYR A 47 -3.56 -0.66 10.50
CA TYR A 47 -4.81 -0.07 9.98
C TYR A 47 -6.10 -0.76 10.46
N ARG A 48 -6.16 -2.10 10.37
CA ARG A 48 -7.36 -2.87 10.75
C ARG A 48 -7.72 -2.74 12.22
N TYR A 49 -6.80 -2.37 13.10
CA TYR A 49 -7.02 -2.24 14.54
C TYR A 49 -7.24 -0.79 14.99
N ARG A 50 -7.16 0.17 14.07
CA ARG A 50 -7.47 1.57 14.35
C ARG A 50 -8.98 1.78 14.59
N PRO A 51 -9.37 2.71 15.47
CA PRO A 51 -10.74 3.22 15.56
C PRO A 51 -11.29 3.68 14.20
N ARG A 52 -12.61 3.60 14.00
CA ARG A 52 -13.24 3.95 12.71
C ARG A 52 -12.92 5.37 12.23
N ASN A 53 -12.79 6.33 13.16
CA ASN A 53 -12.43 7.72 12.85
C ASN A 53 -10.95 7.92 12.49
N GLN A 54 -10.15 6.85 12.46
CA GLN A 54 -8.75 6.83 12.01
C GLN A 54 -8.53 5.89 10.81
N GLN A 55 -9.59 5.21 10.34
CA GLN A 55 -9.54 4.31 9.19
C GLN A 55 -9.81 5.11 7.90
N PHE A 56 -8.74 5.63 7.32
CA PHE A 56 -8.75 6.35 6.04
C PHE A 56 -8.92 5.44 4.82
N GLN A 57 -9.47 5.98 3.75
CA GLN A 57 -9.55 5.31 2.46
C GLN A 57 -8.45 5.80 1.51
N LYS A 58 -8.17 5.02 0.46
CA LYS A 58 -7.29 5.44 -0.62
C LYS A 58 -7.88 6.67 -1.32
N TYR A 59 -7.01 7.61 -1.69
CA TYR A 59 -7.33 8.94 -2.18
C TYR A 59 -8.07 9.84 -1.17
N GLN A 60 -7.95 9.58 0.13
CA GLN A 60 -8.43 10.49 1.17
C GLN A 60 -7.29 11.30 1.77
N TRP A 61 -7.54 12.59 2.02
CA TRP A 61 -6.62 13.41 2.79
C TRP A 61 -6.73 13.06 4.28
N ILE A 62 -5.58 13.00 4.96
CA ILE A 62 -5.49 12.88 6.40
C ILE A 62 -4.56 13.97 6.95
N GLU A 63 -4.76 14.39 8.20
CA GLU A 63 -3.74 15.07 9.00
C GLU A 63 -3.13 14.03 9.95
N VAL A 64 -1.80 13.97 10.02
CA VAL A 64 -1.08 13.05 10.91
C VAL A 64 0.24 13.68 11.35
N GLY A 65 0.62 13.47 12.61
CA GLY A 65 1.94 13.81 13.11
C GLY A 65 2.99 12.86 12.55
N LEU A 66 4.01 13.39 11.88
CA LEU A 66 5.12 12.62 11.32
C LEU A 66 6.43 12.96 12.03
N ALA A 67 7.15 11.94 12.47
CA ALA A 67 8.52 12.12 12.95
C ALA A 67 9.46 12.45 11.78
N SER A 68 10.58 13.13 12.06
CA SER A 68 11.58 13.50 11.05
C SER A 68 12.28 12.30 10.39
N ARG A 69 12.18 11.10 10.97
CA ARG A 69 12.78 9.86 10.46
C ARG A 69 11.78 8.70 10.51
N GLY A 70 12.07 7.66 9.73
CA GLY A 70 11.38 6.38 9.79
C GLY A 70 11.60 5.67 11.12
N LYS A 71 10.78 4.66 11.41
CA LYS A 71 10.95 3.82 12.60
C LYS A 71 12.10 2.84 12.40
N GLY A 72 12.97 2.71 13.41
CA GLY A 72 14.09 1.79 13.39
C GLY A 72 15.20 2.25 12.43
N ASN A 73 15.76 1.31 11.65
CA ASN A 73 16.84 1.56 10.70
C ASN A 73 16.32 1.64 9.24
N ASP A 74 15.10 2.13 9.05
CA ASP A 74 14.58 2.35 7.69
C ASP A 74 15.15 3.67 7.13
N ASN A 75 16.12 3.52 6.23
CA ASN A 75 16.92 4.61 5.69
C ASN A 75 16.34 5.20 4.41
N ARG A 76 15.14 4.77 4.00
CA ARG A 76 14.48 5.30 2.81
C ARG A 76 14.09 6.75 3.01
N LYS A 77 14.32 7.56 1.98
CA LYS A 77 14.16 9.02 2.00
C LYS A 77 12.80 9.48 2.50
N GLU A 78 11.76 8.74 2.12
CA GLU A 78 10.35 8.99 2.36
C GLU A 78 9.82 8.35 3.65
N SER A 79 10.61 7.53 4.35
CA SER A 79 10.14 6.82 5.54
C SER A 79 9.92 7.77 6.71
N ARG A 80 8.69 7.77 7.25
CA ARG A 80 8.30 8.60 8.40
C ARG A 80 7.54 7.72 9.39
N LYS A 81 7.90 7.81 10.66
CA LYS A 81 7.12 7.19 11.73
C LYS A 81 5.89 8.08 12.04
N PRO A 82 4.66 7.56 11.89
CA PRO A 82 3.46 8.32 12.23
C PRO A 82 3.14 8.23 13.73
N ASP A 83 2.60 9.31 14.30
CA ASP A 83 1.83 9.24 15.54
C ASP A 83 0.41 8.78 15.21
N LEU A 84 0.16 7.48 15.39
CA LEU A 84 -1.11 6.84 15.06
C LEU A 84 -2.30 7.46 15.80
N ASN A 85 -2.11 8.02 17.00
CA ASN A 85 -3.19 8.62 17.77
C ASN A 85 -3.60 9.99 17.22
N SER A 86 -2.74 10.62 16.43
CA SER A 86 -2.98 11.93 15.81
C SER A 86 -3.70 11.87 14.47
N ILE A 87 -3.92 10.68 13.90
CA ILE A 87 -4.57 10.52 12.60
C ILE A 87 -5.97 11.15 12.64
N LYS A 88 -6.21 12.09 11.73
CA LYS A 88 -7.49 12.75 11.52
C LYS A 88 -7.87 12.69 10.05
N LEU A 89 -9.05 12.15 9.75
CA LEU A 89 -9.60 12.13 8.39
C LEU A 89 -10.02 13.54 7.98
N LEU A 90 -9.66 13.95 6.76
CA LEU A 90 -10.00 15.24 6.19
C LEU A 90 -10.93 15.06 5.00
N GLY A 91 -12.23 15.31 5.22
CA GLY A 91 -13.25 15.19 4.18
C GLY A 91 -13.42 13.77 3.65
N GLU A 92 -14.11 13.66 2.52
CA GLU A 92 -14.31 12.40 1.80
C GLU A 92 -13.14 12.10 0.85
N PRO A 93 -12.96 10.84 0.42
CA PRO A 93 -11.98 10.50 -0.62
C PRO A 93 -12.25 11.25 -1.91
N LEU A 94 -11.19 11.65 -2.61
CA LEU A 94 -11.28 12.33 -3.90
C LEU A 94 -12.14 11.52 -4.88
N SER A 95 -12.99 12.22 -5.61
CA SER A 95 -14.00 11.60 -6.45
C SER A 95 -13.40 10.84 -7.63
N THR A 96 -14.08 9.76 -8.03
CA THR A 96 -13.81 9.06 -9.29
C THR A 96 -14.64 9.61 -10.46
N LYS A 97 -15.55 10.57 -10.20
CA LYS A 97 -16.41 11.19 -11.24
C LYS A 97 -15.58 11.89 -12.32
N ASN A 98 -16.19 12.07 -13.49
CA ASN A 98 -15.58 12.73 -14.64
C ASN A 98 -14.23 12.10 -15.03
N ASN A 99 -14.17 10.76 -15.12
CA ASN A 99 -12.95 10.01 -15.43
C ASN A 99 -11.79 10.32 -14.45
N TRP A 100 -12.08 10.26 -13.14
CA TRP A 100 -11.10 10.47 -12.07
C TRP A 100 -10.41 11.84 -12.11
N LEU A 101 -11.08 12.89 -12.61
CA LEU A 101 -10.48 14.21 -12.83
C LEU A 101 -9.77 14.77 -11.58
N GLU A 102 -10.41 14.73 -10.41
CA GLU A 102 -9.83 15.25 -9.16
C GLU A 102 -8.53 14.54 -8.77
N ARG A 103 -8.49 13.21 -8.96
CA ARG A 103 -7.29 12.41 -8.66
C ARG A 103 -6.18 12.70 -9.68
N ARG A 104 -6.53 12.73 -10.97
CA ARG A 104 -5.58 12.98 -12.07
C ARG A 104 -4.89 14.34 -11.95
N GLN A 105 -5.63 15.40 -11.61
CA GLN A 105 -5.09 16.75 -11.43
C GLN A 105 -3.96 16.82 -10.40
N ILE A 106 -3.91 15.89 -9.45
CA ILE A 106 -2.83 15.78 -8.46
C ILE A 106 -1.72 14.86 -8.98
N ILE A 107 -2.08 13.66 -9.45
CA ILE A 107 -1.12 12.65 -9.91
C ILE A 107 -0.29 13.14 -11.10
N GLU A 108 -0.89 13.90 -12.02
CA GLU A 108 -0.20 14.42 -13.21
C GLU A 108 0.87 15.49 -12.89
N LYS A 109 0.86 16.06 -11.69
CA LYS A 109 1.88 17.02 -11.23
C LYS A 109 3.14 16.34 -10.68
N LEU A 110 3.06 15.06 -10.34
CA LEU A 110 4.18 14.32 -9.76
C LEU A 110 5.21 13.95 -10.84
N PRO A 111 6.51 13.92 -10.48
CA PRO A 111 7.54 13.47 -11.41
C PRO A 111 7.30 12.02 -11.79
N VAL A 112 7.38 11.78 -13.10
CA VAL A 112 7.29 10.45 -13.69
C VAL A 112 8.70 9.95 -13.95
N HIS A 113 8.89 8.66 -13.69
CA HIS A 113 10.17 7.99 -13.82
C HIS A 113 10.03 6.69 -14.61
N THR A 114 11.16 6.21 -15.12
CA THR A 114 11.29 4.82 -15.57
C THR A 114 11.71 3.91 -14.41
N CYS A 115 11.65 2.58 -14.61
CA CYS A 115 12.19 1.65 -13.62
C CYS A 115 13.70 1.84 -13.39
N ASN A 116 14.49 2.13 -14.42
CA ASN A 116 15.93 2.30 -14.25
C ASN A 116 16.24 3.59 -13.49
N GLU A 117 15.56 4.69 -13.80
CA GLU A 117 15.71 5.94 -13.06
C GLU A 117 15.41 5.74 -11.57
N LEU A 118 14.32 5.04 -11.22
CA LEU A 118 14.02 4.75 -9.82
C LEU A 118 15.08 3.86 -9.15
N ARG A 119 15.68 2.90 -9.87
CA ARG A 119 16.79 2.08 -9.35
C ARG A 119 18.01 2.94 -9.05
N GLU A 120 18.36 3.88 -9.92
CA GLU A 120 19.49 4.79 -9.70
C GLU A 120 19.21 5.79 -8.57
N LEU A 121 17.99 6.34 -8.49
CA LEU A 121 17.56 7.17 -7.36
C LEU A 121 17.67 6.40 -6.04
N TYR A 122 17.21 5.15 -5.99
CA TYR A 122 17.35 4.32 -4.80
C TYR A 122 18.81 4.08 -4.39
N LYS A 123 19.72 3.86 -5.35
CA LYS A 123 21.16 3.75 -5.05
C LYS A 123 21.72 5.06 -4.48
N ARG A 124 21.33 6.19 -5.07
CA ARG A 124 21.84 7.53 -4.76
C ARG A 124 21.37 8.05 -3.40
N ASP A 125 20.06 8.06 -3.16
CA ASP A 125 19.47 8.71 -1.98
C ASP A 125 18.39 7.87 -1.28
N LYS A 126 18.27 6.58 -1.64
CA LYS A 126 17.27 5.66 -1.08
C LYS A 126 15.82 6.07 -1.35
N THR A 127 15.55 6.85 -2.41
CA THR A 127 14.19 7.04 -2.93
C THR A 127 13.59 5.70 -3.34
N SER A 128 12.51 5.28 -2.69
CA SER A 128 11.87 3.98 -2.98
C SER A 128 10.44 4.06 -3.49
N LEU A 129 9.88 5.27 -3.59
CA LEU A 129 8.55 5.53 -4.15
C LEU A 129 8.66 6.46 -5.35
N GLY A 130 7.80 6.26 -6.33
CA GLY A 130 7.72 7.08 -7.52
C GLY A 130 6.60 6.64 -8.44
N ILE A 131 6.30 7.47 -9.43
CA ILE A 131 5.31 7.17 -10.47
C ILE A 131 6.03 6.67 -11.70
N ILE A 132 5.53 5.56 -12.25
CA ILE A 132 5.97 5.06 -13.54
C ILE A 132 4.82 5.25 -14.53
N ARG A 133 5.12 5.88 -15.67
CA ARG A 133 4.22 5.90 -16.82
C ARG A 133 4.74 4.86 -17.81
N PRO A 134 4.13 3.68 -17.89
CA PRO A 134 4.57 2.67 -18.84
C PRO A 134 4.36 3.18 -20.26
N LYS A 135 5.33 2.92 -21.15
CA LYS A 135 5.18 3.11 -22.60
C LYS A 135 4.08 2.22 -23.14
N ARG A 136 4.06 0.98 -22.67
CA ARG A 136 3.09 -0.05 -23.03
C ARG A 136 2.92 -1.03 -21.88
N VAL A 137 1.67 -1.36 -21.55
CA VAL A 137 1.33 -2.48 -20.66
C VAL A 137 1.11 -3.71 -21.55
N LEU A 138 1.86 -4.77 -21.28
CA LEU A 138 1.88 -5.99 -22.10
C LEU A 138 0.92 -7.06 -21.56
N ASP A 139 0.93 -7.28 -20.24
CA ASP A 139 0.11 -8.34 -19.63
C ASP A 139 -0.14 -8.09 -18.13
N LEU A 140 -1.18 -8.75 -17.60
CA LEU A 140 -1.39 -9.00 -16.18
C LEU A 140 -1.19 -10.49 -15.91
N VAL A 141 -0.01 -10.82 -15.40
CA VAL A 141 0.38 -12.20 -15.07
C VAL A 141 -0.16 -12.55 -13.68
N ILE A 142 -0.75 -13.74 -13.59
CA ILE A 142 -1.28 -14.32 -12.35
C ILE A 142 -0.50 -15.60 -12.09
N GLU A 143 0.13 -15.68 -10.93
CA GLU A 143 0.90 -16.85 -10.49
C GLU A 143 0.28 -17.39 -9.20
N GLU A 144 0.19 -18.72 -9.10
CA GLU A 144 -0.23 -19.36 -7.84
C GLU A 144 0.78 -19.08 -6.73
N ASP A 145 0.26 -18.91 -5.51
CA ASP A 145 1.02 -18.83 -4.28
C ASP A 145 0.39 -19.77 -3.23
N GLU A 146 1.09 -20.04 -2.14
CA GLU A 146 0.56 -20.98 -1.13
C GLU A 146 -0.79 -20.49 -0.60
N GLU A 147 -1.74 -21.41 -0.43
CA GLU A 147 -3.09 -21.10 0.03
C GLU A 147 -3.12 -20.57 1.46
N GLU A 148 -2.21 -21.08 2.27
CA GLU A 148 -2.14 -20.82 3.69
C GLU A 148 -1.00 -19.88 4.03
N TRP A 149 -1.16 -19.15 5.14
CA TRP A 149 -0.03 -18.43 5.72
C TRP A 149 1.00 -19.42 6.26
N LYS A 150 2.27 -19.04 6.26
CA LYS A 150 3.34 -19.84 6.88
C LYS A 150 2.96 -20.23 8.32
N PRO A 151 3.33 -21.42 8.83
CA PRO A 151 2.91 -21.90 10.14
C PRO A 151 3.14 -20.90 11.29
N GLN A 152 4.25 -20.17 11.23
CA GLN A 152 4.59 -19.12 12.20
C GLN A 152 3.55 -17.99 12.32
N TRP A 153 2.80 -17.71 11.26
CA TRP A 153 1.77 -16.68 11.21
C TRP A 153 0.40 -17.22 11.58
N GLN A 154 0.11 -18.47 11.20
CA GLN A 154 -1.10 -19.16 11.65
C GLN A 154 -1.14 -19.27 13.17
N GLU A 155 0.01 -19.57 13.79
CA GLU A 155 0.12 -19.65 15.25
C GLU A 155 -0.12 -18.29 15.93
N LEU A 156 0.32 -17.19 15.31
CA LEU A 156 0.07 -15.84 15.83
C LEU A 156 -1.43 -15.52 15.93
N TYR A 157 -2.26 -16.01 14.99
CA TYR A 157 -3.72 -15.84 15.04
C TYR A 157 -4.40 -16.78 16.04
N ARG A 158 -3.77 -17.90 16.41
CA ARG A 158 -4.27 -18.85 17.43
C ARG A 158 -3.96 -18.41 18.84
N GLN A 159 -2.90 -17.64 19.04
CA GLN A 159 -2.52 -17.13 20.35
C GLN A 159 -3.54 -16.12 20.86
N LEU A 160 -4.19 -16.43 21.99
CA LEU A 160 -4.98 -15.48 22.74
C LEU A 160 -4.06 -14.40 23.30
N THR A 161 -4.35 -13.15 23.00
CA THR A 161 -3.63 -12.02 23.58
C THR A 161 -4.06 -11.83 25.03
N LEU A 162 -3.09 -11.89 25.97
CA LEU A 162 -3.33 -11.55 27.39
C LEU A 162 -3.89 -10.13 27.56
N PHE A 163 -3.54 -9.21 26.65
CA PHE A 163 -4.00 -7.83 26.62
C PHE A 163 -4.32 -7.40 25.18
N GLY A 164 -5.39 -6.63 25.00
CA GLY A 164 -5.80 -6.11 23.69
C GLY A 164 -6.87 -6.96 22.97
N PRO A 165 -7.40 -6.46 21.85
CA PRO A 165 -8.41 -7.17 21.07
C PRO A 165 -7.80 -8.42 20.42
N PRO A 166 -8.60 -9.49 20.25
CA PRO A 166 -8.14 -10.69 19.59
C PRO A 166 -7.75 -10.40 18.13
N PRO A 167 -6.81 -11.16 17.55
CA PRO A 167 -6.44 -11.04 16.15
C PRO A 167 -7.65 -11.13 15.22
N LYS A 168 -7.77 -10.20 14.27
CA LYS A 168 -8.84 -10.21 13.27
C LYS A 168 -8.54 -11.25 12.18
N PRO A 169 -9.51 -12.10 11.79
CA PRO A 169 -9.32 -13.11 10.75
C PRO A 169 -8.77 -12.49 9.47
N LEU A 170 -7.67 -13.02 8.93
CA LEU A 170 -7.06 -12.52 7.69
C LEU A 170 -6.90 -13.67 6.70
N THR A 171 -7.69 -13.65 5.65
CA THR A 171 -7.57 -14.60 4.54
C THR A 171 -6.31 -14.31 3.73
N LYS A 172 -5.53 -15.33 3.39
CA LYS A 172 -4.42 -15.16 2.44
C LYS A 172 -4.95 -15.17 1.01
N ILE A 173 -4.35 -14.37 0.14
CA ILE A 173 -4.62 -14.42 -1.30
C ILE A 173 -3.66 -15.46 -1.90
N PRO A 174 -4.16 -16.56 -2.50
CA PRO A 174 -3.33 -17.66 -3.03
C PRO A 174 -2.78 -17.35 -4.44
N TYR A 175 -2.66 -16.07 -4.79
CA TYR A 175 -2.22 -15.63 -6.10
C TYR A 175 -1.37 -14.37 -5.98
N LYS A 176 -0.35 -14.28 -6.82
CA LYS A 176 0.44 -13.07 -7.05
C LYS A 176 0.03 -12.48 -8.39
N PHE A 177 -0.37 -11.22 -8.36
CA PHE A 177 -0.71 -10.46 -9.55
C PHE A 177 0.47 -9.57 -9.90
N SER A 178 0.86 -9.53 -11.17
CA SER A 178 1.95 -8.67 -11.63
C SER A 178 1.63 -8.03 -12.98
N TYR A 179 1.94 -6.74 -13.12
CA TYR A 179 1.97 -6.11 -14.43
C TYR A 179 3.28 -6.43 -15.14
N ILE A 180 3.19 -6.73 -16.43
CA ILE A 180 4.29 -6.76 -17.37
C ILE A 180 4.18 -5.51 -18.24
N PHE A 181 5.19 -4.66 -18.26
CA PHE A 181 5.17 -3.40 -19.02
C PHE A 181 6.56 -2.96 -19.46
N GLU A 182 6.62 -2.09 -20.45
CA GLU A 182 7.85 -1.50 -20.98
C GLU A 182 7.96 -0.02 -20.54
N CYS A 183 9.18 0.44 -20.30
CA CYS A 183 9.49 1.86 -20.12
C CYS A 183 10.05 2.46 -21.41
N ASP A 184 10.14 3.79 -21.49
CA ASP A 184 10.67 4.47 -22.68
C ASP A 184 12.20 4.30 -22.84
N ASP A 185 12.90 3.93 -21.77
CA ASP A 185 14.36 3.84 -21.69
C ASP A 185 14.91 2.40 -21.79
N ASP A 186 14.03 1.39 -21.88
CA ASP A 186 14.41 -0.01 -21.95
C ASP A 186 13.38 -0.80 -22.78
N ASP A 187 13.85 -1.51 -23.80
CA ASP A 187 13.02 -2.41 -24.61
C ASP A 187 12.74 -3.73 -23.88
N LYS A 188 13.39 -4.00 -22.74
CA LYS A 188 13.10 -5.18 -21.92
C LYS A 188 11.88 -4.94 -21.02
N PRO A 189 10.87 -5.82 -21.06
CA PRO A 189 9.75 -5.73 -20.15
C PRO A 189 10.16 -5.82 -18.68
N HIS A 190 9.51 -5.03 -17.84
CA HIS A 190 9.58 -5.11 -16.40
C HIS A 190 8.38 -5.86 -15.85
N LYS A 191 8.61 -6.62 -14.78
CA LYS A 191 7.56 -7.29 -13.99
C LYS A 191 7.44 -6.58 -12.65
N ALA A 192 6.26 -6.05 -12.33
CA ALA A 192 5.98 -5.42 -11.05
C ALA A 192 4.77 -6.08 -10.37
N MET A 193 4.99 -6.61 -9.17
CA MET A 193 3.95 -7.24 -8.36
C MET A 193 2.99 -6.19 -7.80
N ILE A 194 1.70 -6.54 -7.76
CA ILE A 194 0.63 -5.71 -7.22
C ILE A 194 0.31 -6.20 -5.81
N GLU A 195 0.68 -5.41 -4.82
CA GLU A 195 0.38 -5.68 -3.40
C GLU A 195 -0.88 -4.95 -2.92
N ASP A 196 -1.65 -4.35 -3.82
CA ASP A 196 -2.73 -3.43 -3.50
C ASP A 196 -3.88 -4.07 -2.69
N TRP A 197 -4.36 -3.35 -1.68
CA TRP A 197 -5.47 -3.80 -0.84
C TRP A 197 -6.76 -4.02 -1.62
N GLU A 198 -7.11 -3.10 -2.53
CA GLU A 198 -8.38 -3.13 -3.27
C GLU A 198 -8.43 -4.35 -4.20
N LEU A 199 -7.29 -4.73 -4.75
CA LEU A 199 -7.14 -5.96 -5.54
C LEU A 199 -7.45 -7.21 -4.73
N GLY A 200 -6.89 -7.33 -3.53
CA GLY A 200 -7.18 -8.47 -2.64
C GLY A 200 -8.65 -8.52 -2.22
N VAL A 201 -9.28 -7.37 -1.97
CA VAL A 201 -10.72 -7.29 -1.68
C VAL A 201 -11.56 -7.69 -2.88
N LEU A 202 -11.20 -7.24 -4.09
CA LEU A 202 -11.87 -7.61 -5.33
C LEU A 202 -11.82 -9.13 -5.52
N TYR A 203 -10.64 -9.73 -5.42
CA TYR A 203 -10.47 -11.17 -5.53
C TYR A 203 -11.39 -11.93 -4.55
N LEU A 204 -11.43 -11.55 -3.27
CA LEU A 204 -12.29 -12.23 -2.29
C LEU A 204 -13.77 -12.13 -2.63
N LYS A 205 -14.24 -10.96 -3.10
CA LYS A 205 -15.63 -10.81 -3.57
C LYS A 205 -15.92 -11.68 -4.80
N GLU A 206 -14.96 -11.82 -5.70
CA GLU A 206 -15.09 -12.66 -6.88
C GLU A 206 -15.09 -14.15 -6.53
N VAL A 207 -14.36 -14.57 -5.49
CA VAL A 207 -14.44 -15.92 -4.94
C VAL A 207 -15.84 -16.19 -4.41
N ASP A 208 -16.42 -15.27 -3.65
CA ASP A 208 -17.79 -15.40 -3.13
C ASP A 208 -18.83 -15.44 -4.27
N ARG A 209 -18.64 -14.65 -5.32
CA ARG A 209 -19.55 -14.56 -6.47
C ARG A 209 -19.48 -15.79 -7.39
N LEU A 210 -18.29 -16.32 -7.65
CA LEU A 210 -18.05 -17.37 -8.64
C LEU A 210 -17.92 -18.77 -8.02
N GLY A 211 -17.70 -18.85 -6.70
CA GLY A 211 -17.50 -20.11 -5.97
C GLY A 211 -16.21 -20.86 -6.35
N ASN A 212 -15.30 -20.21 -7.10
CA ASN A 212 -14.08 -20.84 -7.61
C ASN A 212 -12.92 -19.83 -7.61
N LYS A 213 -11.84 -20.20 -6.92
CA LYS A 213 -10.65 -19.36 -6.73
C LYS A 213 -9.92 -19.02 -8.03
N GLN A 214 -9.78 -20.00 -8.93
CA GLN A 214 -9.13 -19.78 -10.22
C GLN A 214 -9.94 -18.84 -11.10
N LYS A 215 -11.25 -19.07 -11.21
CA LYS A 215 -12.14 -18.16 -11.97
C LYS A 215 -12.17 -16.75 -11.38
N ALA A 216 -12.09 -16.62 -10.06
CA ALA A 216 -11.99 -15.33 -9.37
C ALA A 216 -10.66 -14.63 -9.64
N ALA A 217 -9.55 -15.36 -9.72
CA ALA A 217 -8.28 -14.78 -10.11
C ALA A 217 -8.30 -14.31 -11.58
N GLU A 218 -8.85 -15.12 -12.48
CA GLU A 218 -8.98 -14.78 -13.90
C GLU A 218 -9.91 -13.59 -14.13
N SER A 219 -10.98 -13.43 -13.33
CA SER A 219 -11.91 -12.31 -13.49
C SER A 219 -11.32 -10.95 -13.12
N VAL A 220 -10.27 -10.92 -12.31
CA VAL A 220 -9.52 -9.69 -11.95
C VAL A 220 -8.85 -9.03 -13.17
N ARG A 221 -8.68 -9.75 -14.28
CA ARG A 221 -8.17 -9.20 -15.55
C ARG A 221 -9.15 -8.27 -16.26
N ASN A 222 -10.45 -8.40 -15.99
CA ASN A 222 -11.54 -7.72 -16.70
C ASN A 222 -12.07 -6.52 -15.92
#